data_AF-A0A158QAV3-F1
#
_entry.id   AF-A0A158QAV3-F1
#
_cell.length_a   1.000
_cell.length_b   1.000
_cell.length_c   1.000
_cell.angle_alpha   90.00
_cell.angle_beta   90.00
_cell.angle_gamma   90.00
#
_symmetry.space_group_name_H-M   'P 1'
#
loop_
_entity.id
_entity.type
_entity.pdbx_description
1 polymer ?
#
loop_
_entity_poly.entity_id
_entity_poly.type
_entity_poly.pdbx_seq_one_letter_code
_entity_poly.pdbx_strand_id
1 'polypeptide(L)'
;MYLEPLGPTFLPEFIYLPGYHLPSGERIVPNVLNKELCSRICYFDSLCVAFQYISAVCTTYRSISEGPTSVYLYLFRKRVLPEKEEELPIRQQIRGFVYVPGSHLPIILQSIPYLVNAESCARVCYFNHLCVGFQYGRGICVLYRSISSGENPNYIYLWLKKPAKKRSDAPKYLKKFMYVPGYHETSGGETVPNILNVELCSKTCYFNPSCVAFHYVNRNCVTYSSTQGGPRLFLYLWLKAKRQMEVEPSDGRHYLIHFVYAPGYYMPSEPKFVPNMINKERCAKTCYSNPLCTGFHYGLRVCVTYRSVSTGPTRIYVYLWLKKARPGRNRTTHGQHYLKKFLYLPGYYTPQGKQLIPNILNGELCSRLCYFNPTCVGFQYDDEECIIYRTVTQGPTRSYIYLWMRKGLSGGYISPETVEYIGKFTYVPGYFKPSGRTTVSNILNSELCAEICYTDSSCAGFQYADGVCITYRSFLQGPSLEYVYSWIKKGLPGQSILRPYPEEQYRLLGESLFEKIILDIDTKV
;
A
#
# COMPACT_ATOMS: atom_id res chain seq x y z
N MET A 1 3.76 -22.87 -62.50
CA MET A 1 3.39 -22.46 -61.12
C MET A 1 4.38 -21.37 -60.73
N TYR A 2 3.93 -20.11 -60.72
CA TYR A 2 4.81 -18.94 -60.53
C TYR A 2 5.32 -18.88 -59.09
N LEU A 3 6.65 -18.89 -58.93
CA LEU A 3 7.32 -18.50 -57.69
C LEU A 3 7.35 -16.96 -57.68
N GLU A 4 6.52 -16.34 -56.84
CA GLU A 4 6.68 -14.92 -56.54
C GLU A 4 7.93 -14.71 -55.66
N PRO A 5 8.75 -13.67 -55.93
CA PRO A 5 9.86 -13.31 -55.07
C PRO A 5 9.30 -12.68 -53.79
N LEU A 6 9.47 -13.36 -52.65
CA LEU A 6 9.16 -12.80 -51.34
C LEU A 6 10.06 -11.60 -51.06
N GLY A 7 9.48 -10.40 -51.07
CA GLY A 7 10.10 -9.20 -50.54
C GLY A 7 10.45 -9.34 -49.04
N PRO A 8 11.38 -8.52 -48.52
CA PRO A 8 11.89 -8.66 -47.17
C PRO A 8 10.90 -8.06 -46.18
N THR A 9 9.96 -8.85 -45.68
CA THR A 9 9.11 -8.43 -44.56
C THR A 9 9.04 -9.50 -43.46
N PHE A 10 9.84 -9.23 -42.41
CA PHE A 10 9.48 -9.35 -40.99
C PHE A 10 9.17 -10.74 -40.40
N LEU A 11 10.19 -11.60 -40.30
CA LEU A 11 10.36 -12.51 -39.15
C LEU A 11 11.86 -12.66 -38.82
N PRO A 12 12.47 -11.74 -38.06
CA PRO A 12 13.91 -11.82 -37.75
C PRO A 12 14.31 -13.04 -36.90
N GLU A 13 13.32 -13.76 -36.34
CA GLU A 13 13.54 -14.85 -35.37
C GLU A 13 13.12 -16.23 -35.87
N PHE A 14 12.52 -16.36 -37.05
CA PHE A 14 12.13 -17.67 -37.60
C PHE A 14 12.85 -17.95 -38.92
N ILE A 15 13.47 -19.12 -39.03
CA ILE A 15 14.12 -19.58 -40.25
C ILE A 15 13.22 -20.63 -40.90
N TYR A 16 12.95 -20.46 -42.19
CA TYR A 16 12.33 -21.51 -42.99
C TYR A 16 13.34 -22.63 -43.23
N LEU A 17 13.03 -23.83 -42.74
CA LEU A 17 13.88 -25.01 -42.87
C LEU A 17 13.18 -26.04 -43.76
N PRO A 18 13.56 -26.10 -45.06
CA PRO A 18 13.13 -27.19 -45.92
C PRO A 18 13.94 -28.45 -45.55
N GLY A 19 13.25 -29.56 -45.27
CA GLY A 19 13.95 -30.79 -44.92
C GLY A 19 13.06 -31.92 -44.42
N TYR A 20 13.73 -33.02 -44.07
CA TYR A 20 13.17 -34.21 -43.46
C TYR A 20 13.22 -34.05 -41.95
N HIS A 21 12.06 -33.78 -41.36
CA HIS A 21 11.91 -33.46 -39.94
C HIS A 21 10.78 -34.31 -39.36
N LEU A 22 11.00 -34.80 -38.14
CA LEU A 22 10.02 -35.51 -37.34
C LEU A 22 9.61 -34.60 -36.18
N PRO A 23 8.61 -33.73 -36.37
CA PRO A 23 8.15 -32.87 -35.29
C PRO A 23 7.27 -33.66 -34.31
N SER A 24 7.28 -33.27 -33.04
CA SER A 24 6.47 -33.91 -32.00
C SER A 24 5.87 -32.91 -31.01
N GLY A 25 4.83 -33.35 -30.30
CA GLY A 25 4.04 -32.50 -29.41
C GLY A 25 3.20 -31.48 -30.19
N GLU A 26 2.51 -31.93 -31.24
CA GLU A 26 1.72 -31.06 -32.10
C GLU A 26 0.53 -30.44 -31.36
N ARG A 27 0.25 -29.18 -31.69
CA ARG A 27 -0.95 -28.47 -31.26
C ARG A 27 -1.54 -27.77 -32.47
N ILE A 28 -2.76 -28.14 -32.81
CA ILE A 28 -3.49 -27.60 -33.96
C ILE A 28 -4.34 -26.42 -33.50
N VAL A 29 -4.20 -25.29 -34.19
CA VAL A 29 -5.00 -24.08 -34.01
C VAL A 29 -5.73 -23.81 -35.33
N PRO A 30 -7.04 -24.08 -35.40
CA PRO A 30 -7.83 -23.83 -36.61
C PRO A 30 -8.14 -22.34 -36.78
N ASN A 31 -8.56 -21.96 -37.99
CA ASN A 31 -9.03 -20.61 -38.35
C ASN A 31 -8.00 -19.49 -38.14
N VAL A 32 -6.72 -19.79 -38.35
CA VAL A 32 -5.65 -18.80 -38.28
C VAL A 32 -5.60 -18.05 -39.60
N LEU A 33 -5.72 -16.72 -39.56
CA LEU A 33 -5.93 -15.88 -40.74
C LEU A 33 -4.74 -15.87 -41.72
N ASN A 34 -3.52 -15.99 -41.20
CA ASN A 34 -2.31 -15.96 -42.01
C ASN A 34 -1.11 -16.58 -41.25
N LYS A 35 -0.02 -16.80 -41.99
CA LYS A 35 1.25 -17.33 -41.47
C LYS A 35 1.86 -16.47 -40.36
N GLU A 36 1.65 -15.15 -40.38
CA GLU A 36 2.19 -14.21 -39.37
C GLU A 36 1.49 -14.35 -38.02
N LEU A 37 0.18 -14.64 -38.03
CA LEU A 37 -0.55 -14.93 -36.81
C LEU A 37 -0.11 -16.29 -36.24
N CYS A 38 0.14 -17.28 -37.12
CA CYS A 38 0.65 -18.59 -36.71
C CYS A 38 2.05 -18.50 -36.06
N SER A 39 2.95 -17.68 -36.62
CA SER A 39 4.28 -17.47 -36.03
C SER A 39 4.20 -16.80 -34.66
N ARG A 40 3.27 -15.86 -34.46
CA ARG A 40 3.02 -15.23 -33.15
C ARG A 40 2.47 -16.22 -32.13
N ILE A 41 1.56 -17.10 -32.56
CA ILE A 41 1.03 -18.17 -31.71
C ILE A 41 2.18 -19.03 -31.21
N CYS A 42 3.10 -19.43 -32.09
CA CYS A 42 4.29 -20.17 -31.70
C CYS A 42 5.21 -19.35 -30.79
N TYR A 43 5.48 -18.08 -31.11
CA TYR A 43 6.36 -17.21 -30.32
C TYR A 43 5.93 -17.05 -28.85
N PHE A 44 4.62 -16.93 -28.60
CA PHE A 44 4.07 -16.76 -27.25
C PHE A 44 3.82 -18.08 -26.51
N ASP A 45 3.83 -19.21 -27.22
CA ASP A 45 3.78 -20.52 -26.58
C ASP A 45 5.19 -20.88 -26.12
N SER A 46 5.41 -20.85 -24.79
CA SER A 46 6.73 -21.11 -24.18
C SER A 46 7.31 -22.48 -24.51
N LEU A 47 6.49 -23.41 -25.02
CA LEU A 47 6.90 -24.74 -25.41
C LEU A 47 7.07 -24.89 -26.93
N CYS A 48 6.72 -23.88 -27.74
CA CYS A 48 6.82 -24.00 -29.19
C CYS A 48 8.25 -23.80 -29.69
N VAL A 49 8.70 -24.71 -30.54
CA VAL A 49 10.01 -24.68 -31.20
C VAL A 49 9.86 -24.44 -32.71
N ALA A 50 8.73 -24.85 -33.30
CA ALA A 50 8.43 -24.61 -34.70
C ALA A 50 6.94 -24.59 -34.99
N PHE A 51 6.57 -24.07 -36.15
CA PHE A 51 5.19 -24.12 -36.63
C PHE A 51 5.09 -24.44 -38.12
N GLN A 52 3.91 -24.87 -38.52
CA GLN A 52 3.48 -25.06 -39.89
C GLN A 52 2.13 -24.35 -40.10
N TYR A 53 1.96 -23.73 -41.27
CA TYR A 53 0.70 -23.07 -41.64
C TYR A 53 0.24 -23.57 -43.00
N ILE A 54 -0.91 -24.26 -43.04
CA ILE A 54 -1.51 -24.82 -44.25
C ILE A 54 -3.00 -24.50 -44.24
N SER A 55 -3.51 -23.85 -45.29
CA SER A 55 -4.96 -23.66 -45.52
C SER A 55 -5.74 -23.14 -44.29
N ALA A 56 -5.27 -22.06 -43.67
CA ALA A 56 -5.84 -21.46 -42.45
C ALA A 56 -5.77 -22.33 -41.17
N VAL A 57 -5.00 -23.41 -41.20
CA VAL A 57 -4.66 -24.23 -40.03
C VAL A 57 -3.22 -23.95 -39.62
N CYS A 58 -3.02 -23.62 -38.35
CA CYS A 58 -1.71 -23.43 -37.75
C CYS A 58 -1.39 -24.61 -36.84
N THR A 59 -0.30 -25.31 -37.11
CA THR A 59 0.19 -26.40 -36.26
C THR A 59 1.48 -25.94 -35.59
N THR A 60 1.52 -25.94 -34.26
CA THR A 60 2.75 -25.67 -33.49
C THR A 60 3.35 -26.97 -32.97
N TYR A 61 4.67 -27.02 -32.84
CA TYR A 61 5.42 -28.20 -32.44
C TYR A 61 6.35 -27.88 -31.28
N ARG A 62 6.49 -28.81 -30.34
CA ARG A 62 7.31 -28.62 -29.13
C ARG A 62 8.73 -29.15 -29.25
N SER A 63 8.96 -30.04 -30.20
CA SER A 63 10.27 -30.58 -30.50
C SER A 63 10.37 -30.97 -31.97
N ILE A 64 11.59 -30.96 -32.49
CA ILE A 64 11.92 -31.43 -33.83
C ILE A 64 13.12 -32.35 -33.71
N SER A 65 13.02 -33.55 -34.27
CA SER A 65 14.16 -34.43 -34.52
C SER A 65 14.32 -34.65 -36.02
N GLU A 66 15.49 -35.11 -36.45
CA GLU A 66 15.67 -35.60 -37.83
C GLU A 66 14.87 -36.89 -38.02
N GLY A 67 14.18 -37.03 -39.15
CA GLY A 67 13.43 -38.24 -39.46
C GLY A 67 12.84 -38.23 -40.87
N PRO A 68 12.36 -39.38 -41.38
CA PRO A 68 12.18 -39.63 -42.81
C PRO A 68 11.02 -38.88 -43.47
N THR A 69 10.24 -38.10 -42.72
CA THR A 69 9.07 -37.37 -43.23
C THR A 69 9.43 -35.96 -43.68
N SER A 70 9.11 -35.61 -44.92
CA SER A 70 9.27 -34.24 -45.42
C SER A 70 8.13 -33.37 -44.93
N VAL A 71 8.40 -32.49 -43.96
CA VAL A 71 7.44 -31.51 -43.46
C VAL A 71 8.08 -30.12 -43.55
N TYR A 72 7.42 -29.19 -44.22
CA TYR A 72 7.87 -27.80 -44.32
C TYR A 72 7.60 -27.07 -43.00
N LEU A 73 8.66 -26.66 -42.30
CA LEU A 73 8.61 -26.07 -40.96
C LEU A 73 9.29 -24.70 -40.90
N TYR A 74 8.76 -23.83 -40.04
CA TYR A 74 9.41 -22.59 -39.63
C TYR A 74 9.97 -22.77 -38.22
N LEU A 75 11.30 -22.78 -38.05
CA LEU A 75 11.95 -22.97 -36.75
C LEU A 75 12.21 -21.64 -36.05
N PHE A 76 11.97 -21.61 -34.74
CA PHE A 76 12.28 -20.48 -33.88
C PHE A 76 13.77 -20.45 -33.53
N ARG A 77 14.49 -19.46 -34.03
CA ARG A 77 15.90 -19.22 -33.69
C ARG A 77 15.96 -18.43 -32.38
N LYS A 78 16.07 -19.14 -31.26
CA LYS A 78 16.28 -18.54 -29.93
C LYS A 78 17.64 -17.84 -29.87
N ARG A 79 17.71 -16.56 -30.25
CA ARG A 79 18.87 -15.72 -29.90
C ARG A 79 18.80 -15.45 -28.40
N VAL A 80 19.82 -15.90 -27.67
CA VAL A 80 20.11 -15.38 -26.33
C VAL A 80 20.57 -13.95 -26.52
N LEU A 81 19.70 -12.97 -26.29
CA LEU A 81 20.04 -11.56 -26.22
C LEU A 81 19.93 -11.08 -24.76
N PRO A 82 20.87 -10.24 -24.29
CA PRO A 82 20.93 -9.78 -22.91
C PRO A 82 19.78 -8.83 -22.59
N GLU A 83 19.45 -8.72 -21.30
CA GLU A 83 18.45 -7.79 -20.74
C GLU A 83 18.71 -6.33 -21.17
N LYS A 84 18.13 -5.92 -22.29
CA LYS A 84 17.81 -4.53 -22.59
C LYS A 84 16.45 -4.50 -23.25
N GLU A 85 15.54 -3.73 -22.67
CA GLU A 85 14.25 -3.36 -23.25
C GLU A 85 14.50 -2.66 -24.59
N GLU A 86 14.54 -3.42 -25.68
CA GLU A 86 14.47 -2.88 -27.04
C GLU A 86 13.00 -2.87 -27.46
N GLU A 87 12.53 -1.69 -27.86
CA GLU A 87 11.15 -1.41 -28.21
C GLU A 87 10.68 -2.25 -29.41
N LEU A 88 9.75 -3.18 -29.16
CA LEU A 88 9.05 -3.93 -30.20
C LEU A 88 8.24 -2.97 -31.12
N PRO A 89 8.24 -3.19 -32.44
CA PRO A 89 7.66 -2.26 -33.40
C PRO A 89 6.13 -2.26 -33.35
N ILE A 90 5.60 -1.08 -33.05
CA ILE A 90 4.37 -0.45 -33.55
C ILE A 90 3.41 -1.40 -34.28
N ARG A 91 2.53 -2.05 -33.51
CA ARG A 91 1.09 -2.15 -33.83
C ARG A 91 0.31 -2.40 -32.54
N GLN A 92 -0.38 -1.34 -32.11
CA GLN A 92 -1.38 -1.32 -31.01
C GLN A 92 -0.82 -1.61 -29.60
N GLN A 93 0.14 -0.81 -29.15
CA GLN A 93 0.45 -0.72 -27.71
C GLN A 93 -0.49 0.31 -27.06
N ILE A 94 -1.60 -0.14 -26.45
CA ILE A 94 -2.45 0.73 -25.61
C ILE A 94 -1.79 0.80 -24.24
N ARG A 95 -1.33 2.01 -23.90
CA ARG A 95 -0.67 2.29 -22.61
C ARG A 95 -1.49 1.77 -21.45
N GLY A 96 -0.84 1.03 -20.56
CA GLY A 96 -1.47 0.42 -19.39
C GLY A 96 -2.10 -0.96 -19.64
N PHE A 97 -2.01 -1.50 -20.85
CA PHE A 97 -2.51 -2.83 -21.18
C PHE A 97 -1.43 -3.70 -21.86
N VAL A 98 -1.60 -5.02 -21.77
CA VAL A 98 -0.83 -6.04 -22.46
C VAL A 98 -1.78 -6.86 -23.30
N TYR A 99 -1.45 -7.05 -24.57
CA TYR A 99 -2.23 -7.91 -25.45
C TYR A 99 -1.90 -9.38 -25.18
N VAL A 100 -2.91 -10.16 -24.79
CA VAL A 100 -2.77 -11.57 -24.37
C VAL A 100 -3.83 -12.41 -25.08
N PRO A 101 -3.61 -12.76 -26.35
CA PRO A 101 -4.53 -13.64 -27.07
C PRO A 101 -4.40 -15.08 -26.52
N GLY A 102 -5.51 -15.81 -26.44
CA GLY A 102 -5.50 -17.20 -25.96
C GLY A 102 -6.85 -17.73 -25.54
N SER A 103 -6.86 -18.97 -25.04
CA SER A 103 -8.00 -19.59 -24.39
C SER A 103 -8.05 -19.12 -22.94
N HIS A 104 -9.06 -18.32 -22.61
CA HIS A 104 -9.28 -17.79 -21.27
C HIS A 104 -10.72 -18.05 -20.86
N LEU A 105 -10.98 -18.11 -19.56
CA LEU A 105 -12.34 -18.12 -18.99
C LEU A 105 -12.63 -16.74 -18.37
N PRO A 106 -12.95 -15.72 -19.18
CA PRO A 106 -13.19 -14.40 -18.64
C PRO A 106 -14.63 -14.27 -18.15
N ILE A 107 -14.83 -13.60 -17.01
CA ILE A 107 -16.17 -13.23 -16.55
C ILE A 107 -16.49 -11.84 -17.07
N ILE A 108 -17.51 -11.74 -17.93
CA ILE A 108 -17.96 -10.47 -18.51
C ILE A 108 -18.44 -9.55 -17.39
N LEU A 109 -17.89 -8.34 -17.37
CA LEU A 109 -18.31 -7.25 -16.52
C LEU A 109 -19.41 -6.44 -17.20
N GLN A 110 -19.17 -6.03 -18.44
CA GLN A 110 -20.08 -5.16 -19.20
C GLN A 110 -19.78 -5.28 -20.70
N SER A 111 -20.82 -5.21 -21.54
CA SER A 111 -20.68 -5.03 -22.98
C SER A 111 -21.16 -3.62 -23.36
N ILE A 112 -20.37 -2.91 -24.14
CA ILE A 112 -20.61 -1.52 -24.55
C ILE A 112 -20.62 -1.47 -26.08
N PRO A 113 -21.80 -1.32 -26.71
CA PRO A 113 -21.90 -1.20 -28.16
C PRO A 113 -21.51 0.21 -28.63
N TYR A 114 -21.24 0.34 -29.94
CA TYR A 114 -20.97 1.61 -30.63
C TYR A 114 -19.73 2.39 -30.14
N LEU A 115 -18.72 1.68 -29.62
CA LEU A 115 -17.42 2.28 -29.30
C LEU A 115 -16.60 2.46 -30.57
N VAL A 116 -15.96 3.62 -30.74
CA VAL A 116 -15.28 4.00 -31.99
C VAL A 116 -14.01 3.20 -32.23
N ASN A 117 -13.26 2.87 -31.17
CA ASN A 117 -11.99 2.16 -31.27
C ASN A 117 -11.60 1.44 -29.97
N ALA A 118 -10.60 0.56 -30.09
CA ALA A 118 -10.03 -0.19 -28.97
C ALA A 118 -9.43 0.72 -27.88
N GLU A 119 -8.93 1.90 -28.23
CA GLU A 119 -8.37 2.85 -27.27
C GLU A 119 -9.46 3.41 -26.34
N SER A 120 -10.64 3.70 -26.89
CA SER A 120 -11.79 4.14 -26.11
C SER A 120 -12.26 3.03 -25.17
N CYS A 121 -12.30 1.78 -25.65
CA CYS A 121 -12.58 0.60 -24.84
C CYS A 121 -11.55 0.41 -23.70
N ALA A 122 -10.27 0.58 -24.02
CA ALA A 122 -9.19 0.54 -23.04
C ALA A 122 -9.33 1.61 -21.97
N ARG A 123 -9.70 2.84 -22.34
CA ARG A 123 -9.96 3.92 -21.36
C ARG A 123 -11.09 3.54 -20.41
N VAL A 124 -12.19 2.97 -20.92
CA VAL A 124 -13.29 2.49 -20.07
C VAL A 124 -12.77 1.44 -19.07
N CYS A 125 -12.04 0.44 -19.55
CA CYS A 125 -11.47 -0.60 -18.68
C CYS A 125 -10.43 -0.04 -17.70
N TYR A 126 -9.64 0.94 -18.11
CA TYR A 126 -8.58 1.51 -17.29
C TYR A 126 -9.16 2.22 -16.07
N PHE A 127 -10.25 2.95 -16.24
CA PHE A 127 -10.89 3.70 -15.17
C PHE A 127 -11.96 2.91 -14.40
N ASN A 128 -12.49 1.84 -14.98
CA ASN A 128 -13.32 0.90 -14.24
C ASN A 128 -12.45 0.10 -13.25
N HIS A 129 -12.70 0.29 -11.95
CA HIS A 129 -11.91 -0.33 -10.88
C HIS A 129 -12.10 -1.85 -10.81
N LEU A 130 -13.18 -2.39 -11.37
CA LEU A 130 -13.46 -3.82 -11.46
C LEU A 130 -12.93 -4.43 -12.75
N CYS A 131 -12.53 -3.63 -13.74
CA CYS A 131 -12.07 -4.16 -15.01
C CYS A 131 -10.62 -4.63 -14.93
N VAL A 132 -10.39 -5.90 -15.26
CA VAL A 132 -9.07 -6.53 -15.34
C VAL A 132 -8.56 -6.63 -16.78
N GLY A 133 -9.44 -6.51 -17.77
CA GLY A 133 -9.09 -6.52 -19.18
C GLY A 133 -10.31 -6.32 -20.08
N PHE A 134 -10.08 -6.13 -21.37
CA PHE A 134 -11.15 -5.91 -22.35
C PHE A 134 -10.89 -6.61 -23.69
N GLN A 135 -11.95 -6.84 -24.44
CA GLN A 135 -11.94 -7.23 -25.85
C GLN A 135 -12.67 -6.15 -26.66
N TYR A 136 -12.17 -5.85 -27.86
CA TYR A 136 -12.81 -4.91 -28.77
C TYR A 136 -12.92 -5.51 -30.17
N GLY A 137 -14.11 -5.48 -30.77
CA GLY A 137 -14.34 -5.96 -32.12
C GLY A 137 -15.68 -5.49 -32.69
N ARG A 138 -15.71 -5.11 -33.97
CA ARG A 138 -16.92 -4.67 -34.71
C ARG A 138 -17.72 -3.57 -33.98
N GLY A 139 -17.02 -2.62 -33.35
CA GLY A 139 -17.65 -1.52 -32.59
C GLY A 139 -18.19 -1.93 -31.21
N ILE A 140 -17.98 -3.17 -30.78
CA ILE A 140 -18.41 -3.68 -29.46
C ILE A 140 -17.18 -3.82 -28.56
N CYS A 141 -17.27 -3.24 -27.37
CA CYS A 141 -16.28 -3.35 -26.31
C CYS A 141 -16.81 -4.23 -25.19
N VAL A 142 -16.13 -5.33 -24.90
CA VAL A 142 -16.47 -6.24 -23.80
C VAL A 142 -15.43 -6.07 -22.70
N LEU A 143 -15.87 -5.68 -21.51
CA LEU A 143 -15.05 -5.55 -20.31
C LEU A 143 -15.15 -6.83 -19.48
N TYR A 144 -14.06 -7.22 -18.83
CA TYR A 144 -14.00 -8.41 -17.99
C TYR A 144 -13.61 -8.06 -16.56
N ARG A 145 -14.24 -8.70 -15.57
CA ARG A 145 -13.98 -8.50 -14.13
C ARG A 145 -13.01 -9.49 -13.52
N SER A 146 -12.91 -10.68 -14.10
CA SER A 146 -11.88 -11.66 -13.76
C SER A 146 -11.57 -12.50 -15.00
N ILE A 147 -10.38 -13.07 -15.02
CA ILE A 147 -9.88 -13.89 -16.11
C ILE A 147 -9.14 -15.05 -15.45
N SER A 148 -9.67 -16.26 -15.58
CA SER A 148 -9.00 -17.48 -15.12
C SER A 148 -8.41 -18.23 -16.31
N SER A 149 -7.27 -18.89 -16.08
CA SER A 149 -6.73 -19.87 -17.01
C SER A 149 -7.65 -21.10 -16.98
N GLY A 150 -8.21 -21.46 -18.13
CA GLY A 150 -8.96 -22.70 -18.30
C GLY A 150 -9.21 -22.99 -19.76
N GLU A 151 -9.53 -24.25 -20.06
CA GLU A 151 -9.83 -24.72 -21.41
C GLU A 151 -11.19 -24.19 -21.86
N ASN A 152 -11.22 -22.94 -22.32
CA ASN A 152 -12.34 -22.42 -23.08
C ASN A 152 -12.18 -22.83 -24.55
N PRO A 153 -13.21 -23.41 -25.19
CA PRO A 153 -13.17 -23.70 -26.64
C PRO A 153 -12.99 -22.45 -27.51
N ASN A 154 -13.27 -21.25 -26.97
CA ASN A 154 -13.20 -20.00 -27.73
C ASN A 154 -11.86 -19.27 -27.51
N TYR A 155 -11.12 -19.11 -28.61
CA TYR A 155 -9.93 -18.25 -28.66
C TYR A 155 -10.36 -16.78 -28.63
N ILE A 156 -9.92 -16.03 -27.61
CA ILE A 156 -10.29 -14.62 -27.47
C ILE A 156 -9.06 -13.71 -27.58
N TYR A 157 -9.25 -12.57 -28.24
CA TYR A 157 -8.26 -11.51 -28.39
C TYR A 157 -8.43 -10.49 -27.27
N LEU A 158 -7.64 -10.62 -26.22
CA LEU A 158 -7.83 -9.94 -24.95
C LEU A 158 -6.71 -8.95 -24.65
N TRP A 159 -7.07 -7.84 -24.00
CA TRP A 159 -6.15 -6.82 -23.52
C TRP A 159 -6.21 -6.79 -22.00
N LEU A 160 -5.17 -7.29 -21.34
CA LEU A 160 -5.06 -7.32 -19.89
C LEU A 160 -4.55 -6.00 -19.34
N LYS A 161 -5.21 -5.50 -18.30
CA LYS A 161 -4.77 -4.30 -17.58
C LYS A 161 -3.48 -4.63 -16.84
N LYS A 162 -2.42 -3.86 -17.09
CA LYS A 162 -1.15 -4.01 -16.36
C LYS A 162 -1.43 -3.83 -14.86
N PRO A 163 -0.85 -4.68 -13.99
CA PRO A 163 -0.93 -4.46 -12.55
C PRO A 163 -0.37 -3.06 -12.27
N ALA A 164 -1.19 -2.18 -11.70
CA ALA A 164 -0.79 -0.82 -11.43
C ALA A 164 0.41 -0.85 -10.46
N LYS A 165 1.61 -0.50 -10.93
CA LYS A 165 2.75 -0.19 -10.06
C LYS A 165 2.34 1.00 -9.18
N LYS A 166 1.76 0.71 -8.00
CA LYS A 166 1.14 1.66 -7.05
C LYS A 166 0.06 2.55 -7.71
N ARG A 167 -1.13 2.59 -7.11
CA ARG A 167 -2.22 3.56 -7.43
C ARG A 167 -1.84 5.05 -7.15
N SER A 168 -0.56 5.39 -7.08
CA SER A 168 -0.09 6.77 -6.80
C SER A 168 -0.40 7.73 -7.93
N ASP A 169 -0.53 7.26 -9.17
CA ASP A 169 -0.50 8.15 -10.33
C ASP A 169 -1.86 8.36 -11.01
N ALA A 170 -2.94 7.76 -10.49
CA ALA A 170 -4.27 8.19 -10.91
C ALA A 170 -4.48 9.63 -10.42
N PRO A 171 -4.70 10.60 -11.34
CA PRO A 171 -4.67 12.02 -11.04
C PRO A 171 -5.70 12.39 -9.96
N LYS A 172 -5.29 13.28 -9.04
CA LYS A 172 -5.94 13.50 -7.73
C LYS A 172 -7.44 13.73 -7.83
N TYR A 173 -7.88 14.52 -8.80
CA TYR A 173 -9.28 14.94 -8.97
C TYR A 173 -10.13 13.90 -9.70
N LEU A 174 -9.54 13.17 -10.65
CA LEU A 174 -10.24 12.18 -11.46
C LEU A 174 -10.79 11.01 -10.61
N LYS A 175 -10.13 10.70 -9.49
CA LYS A 175 -10.58 9.72 -8.49
C LYS A 175 -11.93 10.05 -7.83
N LYS A 176 -12.43 11.28 -7.96
CA LYS A 176 -13.72 11.74 -7.41
C LYS A 176 -14.88 11.60 -8.39
N PHE A 177 -14.61 11.04 -9.57
CA PHE A 177 -15.60 10.85 -10.62
C PHE A 177 -15.75 9.36 -10.94
N MET A 178 -16.99 8.97 -11.21
CA MET A 178 -17.33 7.66 -11.72
C MET A 178 -17.50 7.77 -13.23
N TYR A 179 -16.83 6.89 -13.96
CA TYR A 179 -16.98 6.83 -15.41
C TYR A 179 -18.23 6.03 -15.77
N VAL A 180 -19.20 6.68 -16.42
CA VAL A 180 -20.52 6.13 -16.74
C VAL A 180 -20.84 6.34 -18.23
N PRO A 181 -20.49 5.37 -19.09
CA PRO A 181 -20.94 5.39 -20.48
C PRO A 181 -22.44 5.09 -20.56
N GLY A 182 -23.20 5.83 -21.37
CA GLY A 182 -24.62 5.58 -21.58
C GLY A 182 -25.36 6.70 -22.29
N TYR A 183 -26.68 6.55 -22.44
CA TYR A 183 -27.57 7.62 -22.89
C TYR A 183 -27.93 8.52 -21.71
N HIS A 184 -27.67 9.82 -21.87
CA HIS A 184 -27.88 10.81 -20.81
C HIS A 184 -28.63 12.02 -21.35
N GLU A 185 -29.57 12.52 -20.56
CA GLU A 185 -30.09 13.87 -20.67
C GLU A 185 -29.23 14.80 -19.82
N THR A 186 -28.67 15.83 -20.44
CA THR A 186 -27.75 16.76 -19.77
C THR A 186 -28.25 18.20 -19.89
N SER A 187 -27.98 19.01 -18.86
CA SER A 187 -28.28 20.46 -18.88
C SER A 187 -27.06 21.28 -18.49
N GLY A 188 -27.02 22.55 -18.92
CA GLY A 188 -25.98 23.51 -18.53
C GLY A 188 -24.59 23.13 -19.02
N GLY A 189 -24.48 22.65 -20.26
CA GLY A 189 -23.20 22.28 -20.90
C GLY A 189 -22.30 23.49 -21.16
N GLU A 190 -21.38 23.77 -20.24
CA GLU A 190 -20.33 24.77 -20.45
C GLU A 190 -19.12 24.08 -21.10
N THR A 191 -18.70 24.59 -22.27
CA THR A 191 -17.54 24.03 -22.98
C THR A 191 -16.31 24.87 -22.69
N VAL A 192 -15.30 24.22 -22.11
CA VAL A 192 -13.97 24.78 -21.87
C VAL A 192 -13.01 24.21 -22.93
N PRO A 193 -12.63 25.01 -23.94
CA PRO A 193 -11.71 24.55 -25.00
C PRO A 193 -10.27 24.45 -24.50
N ASN A 194 -9.41 23.77 -25.27
CA ASN A 194 -7.95 23.70 -25.06
C ASN A 194 -7.51 23.09 -23.72
N ILE A 195 -8.32 22.20 -23.14
CA ILE A 195 -7.94 21.45 -21.95
C ILE A 195 -6.97 20.34 -22.38
N LEU A 196 -5.73 20.40 -21.87
CA LEU A 196 -4.64 19.50 -22.28
C LEU A 196 -4.89 18.02 -21.95
N ASN A 197 -5.62 17.76 -20.87
CA ASN A 197 -5.87 16.41 -20.40
C ASN A 197 -7.14 16.31 -19.56
N VAL A 198 -7.60 15.07 -19.40
CA VAL A 198 -8.80 14.74 -18.60
C VAL A 198 -8.67 15.15 -17.13
N GLU A 199 -7.44 15.25 -16.58
CA GLU A 199 -7.22 15.69 -15.21
C GLU A 199 -7.61 17.16 -15.01
N LEU A 200 -7.17 18.05 -15.89
CA LEU A 200 -7.56 19.46 -15.86
C LEU A 200 -9.07 19.62 -16.00
N CYS A 201 -9.69 18.85 -16.89
CA CYS A 201 -11.15 18.84 -17.03
C CYS A 201 -11.84 18.40 -15.73
N SER A 202 -11.36 17.33 -15.09
CA SER A 202 -11.87 16.85 -13.81
C SER A 202 -11.66 17.85 -12.68
N LYS A 203 -10.54 18.59 -12.68
CA LYS A 203 -10.25 19.65 -11.71
C LYS A 203 -11.23 20.81 -11.88
N THR A 204 -11.49 21.24 -13.12
CA THR A 204 -12.45 22.30 -13.43
C THR A 204 -13.85 21.93 -12.95
N CYS A 205 -14.33 20.72 -13.31
CA CYS A 205 -15.64 20.25 -12.83
C CYS A 205 -15.68 20.02 -11.30
N TYR A 206 -14.57 19.63 -10.69
CA TYR A 206 -14.52 19.42 -9.24
C TYR A 206 -14.75 20.72 -8.46
N PHE A 207 -14.06 21.80 -8.87
CA PHE A 207 -14.15 23.11 -8.22
C PHE A 207 -15.39 23.91 -8.62
N ASN A 208 -16.00 23.64 -9.76
CA ASN A 208 -17.28 24.23 -10.12
C ASN A 208 -18.41 23.57 -9.28
N PRO A 209 -19.07 24.32 -8.37
CA PRO A 209 -20.11 23.76 -7.49
C PRO A 209 -21.33 23.29 -8.28
N SER A 210 -21.60 23.92 -9.42
CA SER A 210 -22.70 23.58 -10.31
C SER A 210 -22.40 22.37 -11.18
N CYS A 211 -21.14 21.92 -11.31
CA CYS A 211 -20.79 20.79 -12.16
C CYS A 211 -21.07 19.45 -11.46
N VAL A 212 -21.94 18.64 -12.08
CA VAL A 212 -22.27 17.27 -11.63
C VAL A 212 -21.64 16.20 -12.52
N ALA A 213 -21.22 16.55 -13.73
CA ALA A 213 -20.56 15.62 -14.63
C ALA A 213 -19.71 16.38 -15.65
N PHE A 214 -18.72 15.71 -16.22
CA PHE A 214 -18.00 16.26 -17.36
C PHE A 214 -17.77 15.22 -18.46
N HIS A 215 -17.53 15.70 -19.67
CA HIS A 215 -17.16 14.93 -20.83
C HIS A 215 -15.87 15.53 -21.41
N TYR A 216 -14.89 14.68 -21.71
CA TYR A 216 -13.62 15.11 -22.26
C TYR A 216 -13.34 14.39 -23.59
N VAL A 217 -13.42 15.14 -24.69
CA VAL A 217 -13.21 14.64 -26.05
C VAL A 217 -12.45 15.67 -26.86
N ASN A 218 -11.42 15.23 -27.61
CA ASN A 218 -10.66 16.08 -28.53
C ASN A 218 -10.14 17.39 -27.90
N ARG A 219 -9.62 17.34 -26.67
CA ARG A 219 -9.16 18.51 -25.87
C ARG A 219 -10.25 19.51 -25.48
N ASN A 220 -11.51 19.19 -25.73
CA ASN A 220 -12.65 19.94 -25.23
C ASN A 220 -13.17 19.29 -23.95
N CYS A 221 -13.35 20.10 -22.92
CA CYS A 221 -13.98 19.71 -21.67
C CYS A 221 -15.39 20.31 -21.65
N VAL A 222 -16.41 19.47 -21.62
CA VAL A 222 -17.80 19.92 -21.46
C VAL A 222 -18.24 19.56 -20.04
N THR A 223 -18.60 20.55 -19.24
CA THR A 223 -19.12 20.36 -17.89
C THR A 223 -20.63 20.53 -17.87
N TYR A 224 -21.33 19.64 -17.19
CA TYR A 224 -22.80 19.62 -17.12
C TYR A 224 -23.26 19.89 -15.69
N SER A 225 -24.37 20.61 -15.56
CA SER A 225 -24.98 20.95 -14.26
C SER A 225 -26.08 20.00 -13.80
N SER A 226 -26.64 19.20 -14.72
CA SER A 226 -27.46 18.05 -14.38
C SER A 226 -27.23 16.91 -15.35
N THR A 227 -27.46 15.68 -14.88
CA THR A 227 -27.49 14.47 -15.70
C THR A 227 -28.64 13.60 -15.23
N GLN A 228 -29.60 13.33 -16.10
CA GLN A 228 -30.64 12.32 -15.89
C GLN A 228 -30.44 11.19 -16.90
N GLY A 229 -30.78 9.96 -16.51
CA GLY A 229 -30.83 8.87 -17.48
C GLY A 229 -31.99 9.13 -18.45
N GLY A 230 -31.70 9.29 -19.74
CA GLY A 230 -32.73 9.59 -20.73
C GLY A 230 -32.20 9.53 -22.18
N PRO A 231 -33.09 9.45 -23.18
CA PRO A 231 -32.79 8.93 -24.52
C PRO A 231 -32.07 9.91 -25.48
N ARG A 232 -31.54 11.05 -25.02
CA ARG A 232 -31.15 12.13 -25.95
C ARG A 232 -29.78 11.98 -26.61
N LEU A 233 -28.72 11.62 -25.87
CA LEU A 233 -27.35 11.52 -26.42
C LEU A 233 -26.54 10.43 -25.72
N PHE A 234 -25.85 9.59 -26.49
CA PHE A 234 -24.87 8.65 -25.92
C PHE A 234 -23.58 9.42 -25.58
N LEU A 235 -23.30 9.56 -24.28
CA LEU A 235 -22.17 10.34 -23.78
C LEU A 235 -21.29 9.49 -22.85
N TYR A 236 -19.98 9.73 -22.94
CA TYR A 236 -18.98 9.12 -22.07
C TYR A 236 -18.76 10.02 -20.85
N LEU A 237 -19.73 10.04 -19.94
CA LEU A 237 -19.72 10.98 -18.82
C LEU A 237 -18.83 10.51 -17.67
N TRP A 238 -18.12 11.46 -17.10
CA TRP A 238 -17.52 11.37 -15.79
C TRP A 238 -18.48 12.01 -14.80
N LEU A 239 -19.36 11.20 -14.23
CA LEU A 239 -20.28 11.65 -13.21
C LEU A 239 -19.49 11.95 -11.94
N LYS A 240 -19.62 13.17 -11.42
CA LYS A 240 -19.19 13.49 -10.07
C LYS A 240 -19.94 12.51 -9.20
N ALA A 241 -19.21 11.63 -8.50
CA ALA A 241 -19.85 10.62 -7.67
C ALA A 241 -20.85 11.38 -6.78
N LYS A 242 -22.16 11.08 -6.95
CA LYS A 242 -23.22 11.70 -6.12
C LYS A 242 -22.68 11.62 -4.70
N ARG A 243 -22.80 12.72 -3.95
CA ARG A 243 -22.71 12.67 -2.49
C ARG A 243 -23.70 11.60 -2.01
N GLN A 244 -23.31 10.32 -2.03
CA GLN A 244 -23.50 9.54 -0.83
C GLN A 244 -22.94 10.45 0.24
N MET A 245 -23.74 10.74 1.26
CA MET A 245 -23.12 11.08 2.51
C MET A 245 -22.07 9.95 2.77
N GLU A 246 -20.77 9.95 2.44
CA GLU A 246 -19.78 11.01 2.61
C GLU A 246 -20.44 12.22 3.26
N VAL A 247 -20.94 11.97 4.48
CA VAL A 247 -20.64 12.84 5.61
C VAL A 247 -19.32 13.45 5.21
N GLU A 248 -19.33 14.73 4.80
CA GLU A 248 -18.08 15.47 4.62
C GLU A 248 -17.20 14.97 5.74
N PRO A 249 -16.00 14.40 5.47
CA PRO A 249 -15.16 13.96 6.56
C PRO A 249 -15.08 15.19 7.44
N SER A 250 -15.77 15.12 8.58
CA SER A 250 -16.20 16.30 9.32
C SER A 250 -15.00 17.18 9.35
N ASP A 251 -15.14 18.42 8.89
CA ASP A 251 -14.06 19.32 8.45
C ASP A 251 -13.09 19.72 9.59
N GLY A 252 -12.96 18.87 10.62
CA GLY A 252 -11.96 18.82 11.67
C GLY A 252 -11.16 17.49 11.78
N ARG A 253 -11.49 16.39 11.07
CA ARG A 253 -10.65 15.16 11.09
C ARG A 253 -9.25 15.42 10.54
N HIS A 254 -9.14 16.26 9.51
CA HIS A 254 -7.85 16.73 8.96
C HIS A 254 -7.13 17.72 9.87
N TYR A 255 -7.80 18.29 10.87
CA TYR A 255 -7.14 19.20 11.79
C TYR A 255 -6.55 18.44 12.97
N LEU A 256 -7.23 17.40 13.46
CA LEU A 256 -6.72 16.55 14.55
C LEU A 256 -5.35 15.91 14.26
N ILE A 257 -5.02 15.60 13.01
CA ILE A 257 -3.68 15.08 12.65
C ILE A 257 -2.55 16.07 12.95
N HIS A 258 -2.87 17.37 13.09
CA HIS A 258 -1.95 18.42 13.49
C HIS A 258 -1.88 18.62 15.01
N PHE A 259 -2.52 17.76 15.79
CA PHE A 259 -2.46 17.79 17.24
C PHE A 259 -1.93 16.47 17.81
N VAL A 260 -1.40 16.52 19.02
CA VAL A 260 -0.99 15.38 19.84
C VAL A 260 -1.83 15.40 21.11
N TYR A 261 -2.46 14.27 21.44
CA TYR A 261 -3.19 14.14 22.69
C TYR A 261 -2.21 13.91 23.83
N ALA A 262 -2.20 14.81 24.82
CA ALA A 262 -1.24 14.83 25.91
C ALA A 262 -1.92 15.29 27.21
N PRO A 263 -2.68 14.42 27.89
CA PRO A 263 -3.26 14.76 29.20
C PRO A 263 -2.18 14.91 30.27
N GLY A 264 -2.31 15.90 31.15
CA GLY A 264 -1.28 16.19 32.16
C GLY A 264 -1.55 17.46 32.96
N TYR A 265 -0.61 17.82 33.85
CA TYR A 265 -0.64 19.06 34.61
C TYR A 265 0.07 20.18 33.86
N TYR A 266 -0.70 21.18 33.42
CA TYR A 266 -0.21 22.33 32.66
C TYR A 266 -0.45 23.63 33.42
N MET A 267 0.22 24.70 33.00
CA MET A 267 -0.06 26.07 33.43
C MET A 267 -0.63 26.84 32.23
N PRO A 268 -1.90 26.59 31.85
CA PRO A 268 -2.49 27.22 30.68
C PRO A 268 -2.72 28.71 30.89
N SER A 269 -2.31 29.53 29.92
CA SER A 269 -2.58 30.96 29.91
C SER A 269 -3.70 31.33 28.93
N GLU A 270 -4.45 32.38 29.30
CA GLU A 270 -5.49 33.00 28.48
C GLU A 270 -6.52 31.98 27.91
N PRO A 271 -7.24 31.22 28.76
CA PRO A 271 -8.24 30.28 28.28
C PRO A 271 -9.37 31.00 27.55
N LYS A 272 -9.56 30.71 26.26
CA LYS A 272 -10.66 31.23 25.47
C LYS A 272 -11.72 30.15 25.28
N PHE A 273 -12.92 30.42 25.79
CA PHE A 273 -14.07 29.53 25.72
C PHE A 273 -14.87 29.76 24.44
N VAL A 274 -15.16 28.67 23.73
CA VAL A 274 -16.00 28.65 22.53
C VAL A 274 -17.18 27.71 22.81
N PRO A 275 -18.37 28.25 23.12
CA PRO A 275 -19.55 27.44 23.46
C PRO A 275 -20.16 26.77 22.22
N ASN A 276 -21.09 25.84 22.45
CA ASN A 276 -21.87 25.14 21.42
C ASN A 276 -21.02 24.40 20.36
N MET A 277 -19.87 23.89 20.78
CA MET A 277 -18.97 23.16 19.91
C MET A 277 -19.44 21.72 19.77
N ILE A 278 -19.85 21.34 18.56
CA ILE A 278 -20.53 20.07 18.27
C ILE A 278 -19.61 18.86 18.53
N ASN A 279 -18.31 19.01 18.24
CA ASN A 279 -17.33 17.94 18.39
C ASN A 279 -15.89 18.48 18.53
N LYS A 280 -14.98 17.60 18.97
CA LYS A 280 -13.55 17.90 19.14
C LYS A 280 -12.87 18.25 17.82
N GLU A 281 -13.33 17.71 16.71
CA GLU A 281 -12.84 17.99 15.36
C GLU A 281 -13.00 19.49 15.03
N ARG A 282 -14.19 20.06 15.29
CA ARG A 282 -14.44 21.48 15.07
C ARG A 282 -13.62 22.33 16.04
N CYS A 283 -13.44 21.88 17.29
CA CYS A 283 -12.55 22.56 18.24
C CYS A 283 -11.09 22.59 17.75
N ALA A 284 -10.60 21.47 17.19
CA ALA A 284 -9.29 21.39 16.56
C ALA A 284 -9.15 22.36 15.38
N LYS A 285 -10.18 22.48 14.54
CA LYS A 285 -10.22 23.47 13.44
C LYS A 285 -10.11 24.90 13.97
N THR A 286 -10.87 25.25 15.01
CA THR A 286 -10.83 26.57 15.65
C THR A 286 -9.45 26.90 16.19
N CYS A 287 -8.84 25.99 16.95
CA CYS A 287 -7.48 26.18 17.45
C CYS A 287 -6.44 26.21 16.32
N TYR A 288 -6.59 25.37 15.29
CA TYR A 288 -5.62 25.34 14.19
C TYR A 288 -5.62 26.64 13.39
N SER A 289 -6.81 27.20 13.14
CA SER A 289 -7.03 28.43 12.40
C SER A 289 -6.54 29.66 13.16
N ASN A 290 -6.54 29.63 14.49
CA ASN A 290 -5.94 30.66 15.33
C ASN A 290 -4.40 30.47 15.41
N PRO A 291 -3.58 31.40 14.90
CA PRO A 291 -2.12 31.28 14.95
C PRO A 291 -1.57 31.31 16.38
N LEU A 292 -2.28 31.96 17.32
CA LEU A 292 -1.87 32.07 18.72
C LEU A 292 -2.26 30.86 19.57
N CYS A 293 -3.09 29.95 19.06
CA CYS A 293 -3.50 28.77 19.83
C CYS A 293 -2.41 27.70 19.80
N THR A 294 -1.94 27.30 20.98
CA THR A 294 -0.94 26.24 21.19
C THR A 294 -1.58 24.89 21.52
N GLY A 295 -2.78 24.89 22.08
CA GLY A 295 -3.53 23.66 22.34
C GLY A 295 -4.99 23.92 22.70
N PHE A 296 -5.79 22.85 22.73
CA PHE A 296 -7.19 22.95 23.10
C PHE A 296 -7.64 21.80 23.99
N HIS A 297 -8.66 22.05 24.80
CA HIS A 297 -9.44 21.06 25.52
C HIS A 297 -10.88 21.07 24.98
N TYR A 298 -11.51 19.90 24.92
CA TYR A 298 -12.89 19.76 24.48
C TYR A 298 -13.66 18.87 25.46
N GLY A 299 -14.75 19.39 26.03
CA GLY A 299 -15.63 18.70 26.97
C GLY A 299 -16.97 19.42 27.09
N LEU A 300 -18.05 18.68 27.36
CA LEU A 300 -19.41 19.23 27.57
C LEU A 300 -19.88 20.19 26.45
N ARG A 301 -19.51 19.93 25.18
CA ARG A 301 -19.77 20.81 24.02
C ARG A 301 -19.15 22.22 24.15
N VAL A 302 -18.15 22.37 25.00
CA VAL A 302 -17.33 23.58 25.14
C VAL A 302 -15.93 23.27 24.65
N CYS A 303 -15.41 24.18 23.82
CA CYS A 303 -14.03 24.15 23.35
C CYS A 303 -13.25 25.23 24.08
N VAL A 304 -12.19 24.85 24.78
CA VAL A 304 -11.28 25.79 25.46
C VAL A 304 -9.97 25.80 24.70
N THR A 305 -9.59 26.94 24.15
CA THR A 305 -8.30 27.09 23.47
C THR A 305 -7.34 27.88 24.35
N TYR A 306 -6.07 27.49 24.35
CA TYR A 306 -5.02 28.09 25.17
C TYR A 306 -3.98 28.77 24.30
N ARG A 307 -3.46 29.92 24.76
CA ARG A 307 -2.39 30.64 24.08
C ARG A 307 -1.03 30.07 24.43
N SER A 308 -0.78 29.75 25.69
CA SER A 308 0.34 28.94 26.15
C SER A 308 -0.15 27.90 27.16
N VAL A 309 0.65 26.86 27.36
CA VAL A 309 0.39 25.73 28.26
C VAL A 309 1.40 25.66 29.42
N SER A 310 2.37 26.58 29.45
CA SER A 310 3.43 26.67 30.47
C SER A 310 3.43 27.99 31.25
N THR A 311 2.82 29.07 30.74
CA THR A 311 2.97 30.42 31.31
C THR A 311 1.75 30.94 32.09
N GLY A 312 0.78 30.08 32.41
CA GLY A 312 -0.43 30.43 33.13
C GLY A 312 -0.22 30.61 34.64
N PRO A 313 -1.14 31.28 35.35
CA PRO A 313 -0.99 31.59 36.77
C PRO A 313 -1.15 30.36 37.68
N THR A 314 -1.85 29.33 37.21
CA THR A 314 -2.23 28.17 38.04
C THR A 314 -1.96 26.86 37.31
N ARG A 315 -1.37 25.89 38.02
CA ARG A 315 -1.15 24.54 37.52
C ARG A 315 -2.41 23.70 37.70
N ILE A 316 -2.98 23.21 36.60
CA ILE A 316 -4.21 22.42 36.59
C ILE A 316 -4.05 21.18 35.71
N TYR A 317 -4.77 20.09 36.05
CA TYR A 317 -4.81 18.89 35.22
C TYR A 317 -5.80 19.08 34.07
N VAL A 318 -5.37 18.89 32.82
CA VAL A 318 -6.19 19.12 31.63
C VAL A 318 -5.99 18.00 30.60
N TYR A 319 -7.10 17.50 30.03
CA TYR A 319 -7.08 16.58 28.89
C TYR A 319 -6.83 17.37 27.59
N LEU A 320 -5.57 17.60 27.29
CA LEU A 320 -5.14 18.59 26.31
C LEU A 320 -4.76 17.98 24.96
N TRP A 321 -5.11 18.68 23.88
CA TRP A 321 -4.64 18.44 22.52
C TRP A 321 -3.66 19.55 22.12
N LEU A 322 -2.37 19.22 22.05
CA LEU A 322 -1.29 20.15 21.73
C LEU A 322 -1.06 20.26 20.23
N LYS A 323 -0.96 21.47 19.70
CA LYS A 323 -0.71 21.75 18.28
C LYS A 323 0.72 21.35 17.95
N LYS A 324 0.90 20.46 16.96
CA LYS A 324 2.20 20.12 16.40
C LYS A 324 2.81 21.40 15.83
N ALA A 325 4.09 21.61 16.10
CA ALA A 325 4.85 22.69 15.48
C ALA A 325 4.61 22.63 13.96
N ARG A 326 4.16 23.75 13.36
CA ARG A 326 3.97 23.79 11.91
C ARG A 326 5.33 23.53 11.29
N PRO A 327 5.44 22.59 10.33
CA PRO A 327 6.63 22.51 9.50
C PRO A 327 6.78 23.88 8.83
N GLY A 328 7.77 24.67 9.26
CA GLY A 328 7.96 26.03 8.77
C GLY A 328 7.92 26.06 7.25
N ARG A 329 7.17 27.02 6.68
CA ARG A 329 7.01 27.19 5.23
C ARG A 329 8.31 27.61 4.53
N ASN A 330 9.35 27.93 5.29
CA ASN A 330 10.69 28.04 4.77
C ASN A 330 11.22 26.63 4.51
N ARG A 331 11.24 26.25 3.23
CA ARG A 331 12.00 25.14 2.67
C ARG A 331 13.49 25.32 2.97
N THR A 332 13.89 25.12 4.22
CA THR A 332 15.19 24.54 4.53
C THR A 332 14.93 23.08 4.81
N THR A 333 15.00 22.29 3.75
CA THR A 333 14.82 20.83 3.67
C THR A 333 15.78 20.00 4.54
N HIS A 334 16.44 20.61 5.53
CA HIS A 334 17.35 19.96 6.46
C HIS A 334 16.95 20.09 7.94
N GLY A 335 15.92 20.88 8.28
CA GLY A 335 15.53 21.11 9.66
C GLY A 335 14.74 19.98 10.31
N GLN A 336 13.60 19.57 9.74
CA GLN A 336 12.58 18.69 10.36
C GLN A 336 12.95 17.19 10.49
N HIS A 337 14.21 16.85 10.27
CA HIS A 337 14.63 15.46 10.22
C HIS A 337 14.90 14.89 11.62
N TYR A 338 15.25 15.75 12.59
CA TYR A 338 15.77 15.31 13.87
C TYR A 338 14.65 15.08 14.89
N LEU A 339 13.65 15.97 14.98
CA LEU A 339 12.54 15.78 15.92
C LEU A 339 11.78 14.46 15.70
N LYS A 340 11.70 13.98 14.44
CA LYS A 340 11.12 12.66 14.11
C LYS A 340 11.89 11.48 14.70
N LYS A 341 13.15 11.67 15.07
CA LYS A 341 14.01 10.71 15.77
C LYS A 341 13.77 10.72 17.28
N PHE A 342 12.82 11.50 17.80
CA PHE A 342 12.46 11.52 19.21
C PHE A 342 11.00 11.15 19.44
N LEU A 343 10.71 10.51 20.56
CA LEU A 343 9.39 10.17 21.07
C LEU A 343 9.08 11.10 22.23
N TYR A 344 7.91 11.74 22.17
CA TYR A 344 7.44 12.59 23.24
C TYR A 344 6.83 11.73 24.35
N LEU A 345 7.40 11.81 25.56
CA LEU A 345 7.04 11.02 26.72
C LEU A 345 6.81 11.93 27.92
N PRO A 346 5.56 12.35 28.17
CA PRO A 346 5.22 13.05 29.40
C PRO A 346 5.23 12.06 30.57
N GLY A 347 5.87 12.42 31.67
CA GLY A 347 5.90 11.54 32.82
C GLY A 347 6.84 11.99 33.92
N TYR A 348 6.94 11.12 34.91
CA TYR A 348 7.81 11.30 36.06
C TYR A 348 9.12 10.56 35.84
N TYR A 349 10.21 11.30 35.76
CA TYR A 349 11.53 10.76 35.48
C TYR A 349 12.57 11.35 36.44
N THR A 350 13.68 10.63 36.59
CA THR A 350 14.87 11.08 37.30
C THR A 350 15.97 11.34 36.26
N PRO A 351 15.97 12.50 35.60
CA PRO A 351 17.02 12.84 34.64
C PRO A 351 18.35 13.04 35.37
N GLN A 352 19.46 12.57 34.79
CA GLN A 352 20.81 12.92 35.24
C GLN A 352 21.65 13.44 34.07
N GLY A 353 22.75 14.13 34.42
CA GLY A 353 23.62 14.78 33.45
C GLY A 353 22.91 15.90 32.68
N LYS A 354 22.14 16.73 33.38
CA LYS A 354 21.45 17.89 32.82
C LYS A 354 22.46 18.88 32.24
N GLN A 355 22.33 19.20 30.96
CA GLN A 355 23.08 20.27 30.30
C GLN A 355 22.08 21.32 29.81
N LEU A 356 22.14 22.53 30.37
CA LEU A 356 21.33 23.66 29.96
C LEU A 356 22.04 24.39 28.80
N ILE A 357 21.30 24.67 27.74
CA ILE A 357 21.75 25.45 26.59
C ILE A 357 20.74 26.59 26.41
N PRO A 358 21.08 27.82 26.80
CA PRO A 358 20.19 28.96 26.70
C PRO A 358 20.07 29.47 25.25
N ASN A 359 19.09 30.35 25.00
CA ASN A 359 18.88 31.08 23.73
C ASN A 359 18.65 30.17 22.51
N ILE A 360 17.97 29.04 22.71
CA ILE A 360 17.61 28.13 21.64
C ILE A 360 16.23 28.52 21.10
N LEU A 361 16.21 28.94 19.83
CA LEU A 361 15.02 29.53 19.18
C LEU A 361 13.81 28.60 19.06
N ASN A 362 14.00 27.28 19.09
CA ASN A 362 12.91 26.30 19.03
C ASN A 362 13.38 24.88 19.40
N GLY A 363 12.41 24.03 19.72
CA GLY A 363 12.65 22.62 20.04
C GLY A 363 13.27 21.80 18.91
N GLU A 364 13.20 22.21 17.64
CA GLU A 364 13.89 21.49 16.55
C GLU A 364 15.41 21.66 16.68
N LEU A 365 15.87 22.88 16.94
CA LEU A 365 17.29 23.16 17.13
C LEU A 365 17.81 22.45 18.39
N CYS A 366 17.00 22.40 19.45
CA CYS A 366 17.28 21.58 20.64
C CYS A 366 17.37 20.07 20.30
N SER A 367 16.45 19.56 19.48
CA SER A 367 16.47 18.15 19.04
C SER A 367 17.69 17.81 18.21
N ARG A 368 18.15 18.76 17.38
CA ARG A 368 19.35 18.61 16.56
C ARG A 368 20.60 18.58 17.46
N LEU A 369 20.69 19.47 18.43
CA LEU A 369 21.78 19.50 19.41
C LEU A 369 21.84 18.19 20.21
N CYS A 370 20.69 17.70 20.67
CA CYS A 370 20.61 16.40 21.31
C CYS A 370 21.01 15.25 20.36
N TYR A 371 20.53 15.24 19.11
CA TYR A 371 20.83 14.16 18.17
C TYR A 371 22.33 14.00 17.87
N PHE A 372 23.04 15.12 17.71
CA PHE A 372 24.48 15.12 17.45
C PHE A 372 25.33 14.98 18.71
N ASN A 373 24.76 15.15 19.89
CA ASN A 373 25.44 14.85 21.14
C ASN A 373 25.33 13.34 21.42
N PRO A 374 26.44 12.57 21.38
CA PRO A 374 26.40 11.12 21.55
C PRO A 374 25.94 10.69 22.94
N THR A 375 26.06 11.58 23.93
CA THR A 375 25.61 11.32 25.31
C THR A 375 24.15 11.67 25.54
N CYS A 376 23.47 12.33 24.60
CA CYS A 376 22.08 12.75 24.80
C CYS A 376 21.10 11.58 24.59
N VAL A 377 20.35 11.25 25.64
CA VAL A 377 19.25 10.28 25.58
C VAL A 377 17.90 10.95 25.32
N GLY A 378 17.77 12.22 25.68
CA GLY A 378 16.58 13.01 25.46
C GLY A 378 16.76 14.47 25.83
N PHE A 379 15.80 15.30 25.45
CA PHE A 379 15.84 16.73 25.75
C PHE A 379 14.46 17.26 26.19
N GLN A 380 14.48 18.33 26.96
CA GLN A 380 13.34 19.18 27.26
C GLN A 380 13.60 20.55 26.62
N TYR A 381 12.55 21.16 26.09
CA TYR A 381 12.63 22.51 25.55
C TYR A 381 11.49 23.34 26.16
N ASP A 382 11.84 24.41 26.87
CA ASP A 382 10.92 25.28 27.60
C ASP A 382 11.45 26.72 27.58
N ASP A 383 10.61 27.71 27.26
CA ASP A 383 10.94 29.14 27.27
C ASP A 383 12.32 29.52 26.70
N GLU A 384 12.63 29.07 25.47
CA GLU A 384 13.93 29.29 24.78
C GLU A 384 15.15 28.61 25.43
N GLU A 385 14.94 27.82 26.47
CA GLU A 385 15.95 26.97 27.08
C GLU A 385 15.87 25.55 26.53
N CYS A 386 17.01 25.04 26.07
CA CYS A 386 17.17 23.64 25.71
C CYS A 386 17.90 22.90 26.83
N ILE A 387 17.24 21.92 27.42
CA ILE A 387 17.80 21.06 28.45
C ILE A 387 18.07 19.70 27.83
N ILE A 388 19.33 19.29 27.75
CA ILE A 388 19.74 17.97 27.29
C ILE A 388 20.02 17.07 28.49
N TYR A 389 19.56 15.82 28.44
CA TYR A 389 19.77 14.81 29.46
C TYR A 389 20.68 13.70 28.96
N ARG A 390 21.60 13.25 29.82
CA ARG A 390 22.50 12.13 29.52
C ARG A 390 21.95 10.78 29.91
N THR A 391 21.19 10.74 31.00
CA THR A 391 20.49 9.53 31.43
C THR A 391 19.11 9.93 31.93
N VAL A 392 18.15 9.03 31.76
CA VAL A 392 16.78 9.21 32.23
C VAL A 392 16.36 7.87 32.82
N THR A 393 16.25 7.81 34.13
CA THR A 393 15.78 6.60 34.83
C THR A 393 14.36 6.80 35.33
N GLN A 394 13.59 5.71 35.36
CA GLN A 394 12.23 5.70 35.88
C GLN A 394 12.25 5.40 37.39
N GLY A 395 12.82 6.30 38.22
CA GLY A 395 12.99 6.08 39.67
C GLY A 395 11.95 6.81 40.53
N PRO A 396 11.78 6.52 41.84
CA PRO A 396 10.70 7.05 42.70
C PRO A 396 10.83 8.55 43.09
N THR A 397 12.02 9.13 43.04
CA THR A 397 12.27 10.56 43.31
C THR A 397 12.14 11.38 42.02
N ARG A 398 10.94 11.93 41.76
CA ARG A 398 10.53 12.33 40.41
C ARG A 398 10.21 13.81 40.26
N SER A 399 10.84 14.45 39.28
CA SER A 399 10.32 15.68 38.66
C SER A 399 9.42 15.29 37.49
N TYR A 400 8.22 15.89 37.39
CA TYR A 400 7.38 15.72 36.21
C TYR A 400 7.98 16.54 35.07
N ILE A 401 8.48 15.88 34.03
CA ILE A 401 9.15 16.53 32.91
C ILE A 401 8.51 16.15 31.59
N TYR A 402 8.45 17.11 30.66
CA TYR A 402 8.01 16.90 29.29
C TYR A 402 9.22 16.57 28.43
N LEU A 403 9.47 15.27 28.25
CA LEU A 403 10.72 14.78 27.69
C LEU A 403 10.54 14.28 26.24
N TRP A 404 11.45 14.70 25.36
CA TRP A 404 11.63 14.11 24.03
C TRP A 404 12.78 13.11 24.08
N MET A 405 12.48 11.82 24.14
CA MET A 405 13.49 10.75 24.19
C MET A 405 13.88 10.27 22.80
N ARG A 406 15.17 10.02 22.56
CA ARG A 406 15.65 9.53 21.27
C ARG A 406 15.06 8.14 20.98
N LYS A 407 14.41 8.00 19.83
CA LYS A 407 13.89 6.72 19.32
C LYS A 407 15.05 5.76 19.10
N GLY A 408 14.91 4.55 19.63
CA GLY A 408 15.99 3.56 19.65
C GLY A 408 16.87 3.60 20.89
N LEU A 409 16.62 4.49 21.85
CA LEU A 409 17.27 4.51 23.18
C LEU A 409 16.30 4.25 24.34
N SER A 410 15.07 3.82 24.06
CA SER A 410 14.10 3.40 25.09
C SER A 410 14.46 2.00 25.61
N GLY A 411 15.50 1.98 26.43
CA GLY A 411 16.19 0.84 27.03
C GLY A 411 17.64 1.26 27.25
N GLY A 412 18.06 1.42 28.51
CA GLY A 412 19.32 2.11 28.88
C GLY A 412 20.58 1.59 28.18
N TYR A 413 21.47 2.53 27.83
CA TYR A 413 22.85 2.40 27.33
C TYR A 413 23.10 1.39 26.20
N ILE A 414 23.33 1.89 24.98
CA ILE A 414 23.66 1.03 23.83
C ILE A 414 24.70 1.70 22.92
N SER A 415 25.79 0.96 22.64
CA SER A 415 26.84 1.26 21.66
C SER A 415 26.32 1.07 20.22
N PRO A 416 26.83 1.78 19.20
CA PRO A 416 26.36 1.66 17.81
C PRO A 416 26.40 0.25 17.18
N GLU A 417 27.13 -0.69 17.77
CA GLU A 417 27.26 -2.07 17.29
C GLU A 417 26.07 -2.99 17.68
N THR A 418 25.21 -2.57 18.61
CA THR A 418 24.23 -3.48 19.27
C THR A 418 22.82 -3.46 18.65
N VAL A 419 22.51 -2.53 17.74
CA VAL A 419 21.18 -2.44 17.07
C VAL A 419 20.99 -3.53 16.00
N GLU A 420 22.06 -4.23 15.60
CA GLU A 420 21.98 -5.25 14.56
C GLU A 420 21.11 -6.45 14.98
N TYR A 421 21.22 -6.91 16.23
CA TYR A 421 20.66 -8.21 16.63
C TYR A 421 19.14 -8.21 16.74
N ILE A 422 18.52 -7.24 17.43
CA ILE A 422 17.04 -7.16 17.52
C ILE A 422 16.40 -7.03 16.13
N GLY A 423 17.06 -6.33 15.20
CA GLY A 423 16.57 -6.22 13.82
C GLY A 423 16.41 -7.57 13.10
N LYS A 424 17.11 -8.62 13.55
CA LYS A 424 17.03 -9.98 13.02
C LYS A 424 15.88 -10.79 13.62
N PHE A 425 15.12 -10.25 14.58
CA PHE A 425 13.96 -10.92 15.18
C PHE A 425 12.64 -10.23 14.83
N THR A 426 11.54 -10.97 14.91
CA THR A 426 10.17 -10.47 14.78
C THR A 426 9.44 -10.76 16.07
N TYR A 427 8.78 -9.75 16.64
CA TYR A 427 7.91 -9.95 17.80
C TYR A 427 6.61 -10.64 17.36
N VAL A 428 6.33 -11.82 17.91
CA VAL A 428 5.15 -12.62 17.57
C VAL A 428 4.43 -13.02 18.87
N PRO A 429 3.31 -12.37 19.20
CA PRO A 429 2.44 -12.85 20.28
C PRO A 429 1.63 -14.06 19.77
N GLY A 430 1.51 -15.12 20.57
CA GLY A 430 0.65 -16.26 20.24
C GLY A 430 0.89 -17.50 21.10
N TYR A 431 0.11 -18.55 20.83
CA TYR A 431 0.29 -19.88 21.41
C TYR A 431 1.32 -20.65 20.59
N PHE A 432 2.46 -20.95 21.23
CA PHE A 432 3.51 -21.76 20.64
C PHE A 432 3.87 -22.88 21.60
N LYS A 433 4.31 -24.02 21.08
CA LYS A 433 4.95 -25.07 21.88
C LYS A 433 6.48 -24.91 21.76
N PRO A 434 7.11 -24.05 22.59
CA PRO A 434 8.55 -23.88 22.54
C PRO A 434 9.25 -25.17 22.99
N SER A 435 10.42 -25.45 22.42
CA SER A 435 11.31 -26.53 22.89
C SER A 435 12.75 -26.06 23.03
N GLY A 436 13.54 -26.80 23.81
CA GLY A 436 14.94 -26.45 24.08
C GLY A 436 15.08 -25.13 24.84
N ARG A 437 14.33 -25.00 25.95
CA ARG A 437 14.36 -23.82 26.82
C ARG A 437 15.71 -23.73 27.54
N THR A 438 16.41 -22.61 27.37
CA THR A 438 17.59 -22.26 28.17
C THR A 438 17.31 -20.94 28.88
N THR A 439 17.69 -20.83 30.15
CA THR A 439 17.44 -19.62 30.96
C THR A 439 18.76 -19.01 31.38
N VAL A 440 18.92 -17.71 31.15
CA VAL A 440 20.09 -16.92 31.55
C VAL A 440 19.60 -15.77 32.42
N SER A 441 20.05 -15.71 33.67
CA SER A 441 19.71 -14.66 34.62
C SER A 441 20.69 -13.49 34.54
N ASN A 442 20.37 -12.38 35.22
CA ASN A 442 21.19 -11.16 35.27
C ASN A 442 21.41 -10.51 33.90
N ILE A 443 20.46 -10.67 33.00
CA ILE A 443 20.48 -10.03 31.69
C ILE A 443 19.88 -8.63 31.82
N LEU A 444 20.64 -7.60 31.46
CA LEU A 444 20.27 -6.21 31.71
C LEU A 444 19.09 -5.72 30.85
N ASN A 445 18.92 -6.28 29.65
CA ASN A 445 17.88 -5.87 28.71
C ASN A 445 17.60 -6.95 27.66
N SER A 446 16.51 -6.76 26.89
CA SER A 446 16.12 -7.68 25.82
C SER A 446 17.11 -7.75 24.65
N GLU A 447 18.02 -6.79 24.52
CA GLU A 447 19.01 -6.75 23.44
C GLU A 447 20.16 -7.72 23.69
N LEU A 448 20.68 -7.76 24.92
CA LEU A 448 21.66 -8.76 25.32
C LEU A 448 21.06 -10.17 25.22
N CYS A 449 19.76 -10.32 25.53
CA CYS A 449 19.04 -11.57 25.29
C CYS A 449 18.94 -11.94 23.79
N ALA A 450 18.74 -10.93 22.93
CA ALA A 450 18.73 -11.12 21.48
C ALA A 450 20.11 -11.51 20.93
N GLU A 451 21.20 -10.93 21.45
CA GLU A 451 22.58 -11.27 21.10
C GLU A 451 22.91 -12.72 21.51
N ILE A 452 22.58 -13.12 22.74
CA ILE A 452 22.73 -14.50 23.23
C ILE A 452 22.00 -15.48 22.30
N CYS A 453 20.74 -15.18 21.94
CA CYS A 453 19.99 -16.01 21.00
C CYS A 453 20.53 -15.93 19.56
N TYR A 454 21.09 -14.81 19.13
CA TYR A 454 21.58 -14.70 17.76
C TYR A 454 22.86 -15.49 17.55
N THR A 455 23.78 -15.40 18.52
CA THR A 455 25.08 -16.09 18.55
C THR A 455 24.92 -17.60 18.73
N ASP A 456 23.91 -18.05 19.47
CA ASP A 456 23.54 -19.45 19.52
C ASP A 456 22.87 -19.89 18.20
N SER A 457 23.58 -20.72 17.42
CA SER A 457 23.07 -21.25 16.15
C SER A 457 21.83 -22.13 16.33
N SER A 458 21.61 -22.68 17.52
CA SER A 458 20.46 -23.50 17.86
C SER A 458 19.24 -22.69 18.30
N CYS A 459 19.38 -21.39 18.58
CA CYS A 459 18.28 -20.58 19.07
C CYS A 459 17.38 -20.07 17.94
N ALA A 460 16.09 -20.38 18.04
CA ALA A 460 15.04 -19.92 17.15
C ALA A 460 14.37 -18.62 17.63
N GLY A 461 14.48 -18.28 18.91
CA GLY A 461 13.88 -17.07 19.47
C GLY A 461 13.99 -16.99 20.99
N PHE A 462 13.60 -15.86 21.56
CA PHE A 462 13.76 -15.59 22.98
C PHE A 462 12.57 -14.84 23.60
N GLN A 463 12.49 -14.88 24.93
CA GLN A 463 11.63 -14.07 25.78
C GLN A 463 12.51 -13.38 26.82
N TYR A 464 12.19 -12.13 27.13
CA TYR A 464 12.88 -11.37 28.15
C TYR A 464 11.86 -10.76 29.13
N ALA A 465 12.03 -11.05 30.42
CA ALA A 465 11.21 -10.49 31.49
C ALA A 465 12.04 -10.37 32.77
N ASP A 466 11.96 -9.23 33.46
CA ASP A 466 12.51 -9.01 34.80
C ASP A 466 13.98 -9.45 35.00
N GLY A 467 14.84 -9.14 34.03
CA GLY A 467 16.26 -9.48 34.09
C GLY A 467 16.60 -10.93 33.76
N VAL A 468 15.60 -11.71 33.31
CA VAL A 468 15.74 -13.11 32.89
C VAL A 468 15.53 -13.21 31.38
N CYS A 469 16.52 -13.79 30.71
CA CYS A 469 16.46 -14.15 29.30
C CYS A 469 16.15 -15.64 29.17
N ILE A 470 15.11 -15.96 28.41
CA ILE A 470 14.73 -17.33 28.10
C ILE A 470 14.90 -17.51 26.59
N THR A 471 15.78 -18.41 26.16
CA THR A 471 15.97 -18.76 24.75
C THR A 471 15.32 -20.09 24.43
N TYR A 472 14.89 -20.27 23.18
CA TYR A 472 14.19 -21.45 22.70
C TYR A 472 14.82 -21.94 21.40
N ARG A 473 14.96 -23.27 21.25
CA ARG A 473 15.53 -23.88 20.06
C ARG A 473 14.53 -24.06 18.92
N SER A 474 13.25 -24.19 19.22
CA SER A 474 12.21 -24.24 18.19
C SER A 474 10.86 -23.75 18.72
N PHE A 475 10.00 -23.32 17.79
CA PHE A 475 8.60 -23.00 18.03
C PHE A 475 7.75 -23.89 17.12
N LEU A 476 7.15 -24.94 17.69
CA LEU A 476 6.21 -25.77 16.94
C LEU A 476 4.80 -25.19 17.06
N GLN A 477 4.07 -25.11 15.94
CA GLN A 477 2.63 -24.88 15.97
C GLN A 477 1.95 -26.09 16.60
N GLY A 478 1.19 -25.85 17.66
CA GLY A 478 0.42 -26.87 18.35
C GLY A 478 -0.32 -26.27 19.53
N PRO A 479 -1.30 -27.01 20.09
CA PRO A 479 -2.04 -26.57 21.25
C PRO A 479 -1.13 -26.53 22.47
N SER A 480 -0.51 -25.37 22.67
CA SER A 480 0.20 -25.03 23.89
C SER A 480 -0.78 -24.42 24.88
N LEU A 481 -0.59 -24.73 26.15
CA LEU A 481 -1.32 -24.09 27.25
C LEU A 481 -0.76 -22.69 27.58
N GLU A 482 0.40 -22.32 27.05
CA GLU A 482 1.08 -21.07 27.35
C GLU A 482 0.98 -20.08 26.18
N TYR A 483 0.41 -18.90 26.47
CA TYR A 483 0.48 -17.74 25.60
C TYR A 483 1.86 -17.10 25.79
N VAL A 484 2.69 -17.12 24.75
CA VAL A 484 4.08 -16.66 24.86
C VAL A 484 4.27 -15.37 24.05
N TYR A 485 4.88 -14.37 24.69
CA TYR A 485 5.37 -13.16 24.03
C TYR A 485 6.83 -13.37 23.64
N SER A 486 7.09 -13.80 22.41
CA SER A 486 8.45 -14.16 21.96
C SER A 486 8.93 -13.34 20.77
N TRP A 487 10.24 -13.16 20.71
CA TRP A 487 10.98 -12.64 19.57
C TRP A 487 11.56 -13.80 18.76
N ILE A 488 11.10 -14.00 17.52
CA ILE A 488 11.48 -15.15 16.67
C ILE A 488 12.48 -14.71 15.59
N LYS A 489 13.56 -15.48 15.39
CA LYS A 489 14.64 -15.20 14.43
C LYS A 489 14.10 -15.22 12.99
N LYS A 490 14.42 -14.21 12.19
CA LYS A 490 14.01 -14.09 10.78
C LYS A 490 14.84 -15.02 9.90
N GLY A 491 14.21 -15.68 8.93
CA GLY A 491 14.92 -16.44 7.89
C GLY A 491 15.27 -17.89 8.29
N LEU A 492 14.60 -18.45 9.31
CA LEU A 492 14.75 -19.88 9.61
C LEU A 492 14.17 -20.71 8.43
N PRO A 493 14.92 -21.71 7.92
CA PRO A 493 14.42 -22.59 6.87
C PRO A 493 13.16 -23.34 7.36
N GLY A 494 12.06 -23.26 6.61
CA GLY A 494 10.75 -23.81 6.99
C GLY A 494 9.72 -22.80 7.50
N GLN A 495 10.03 -21.49 7.54
CA GLN A 495 9.09 -20.42 7.88
C GLN A 495 8.10 -20.10 6.74
N SER A 496 7.32 -21.07 6.25
CA SER A 496 6.06 -20.75 5.55
C SER A 496 5.06 -20.21 6.58
N ILE A 497 5.27 -18.95 6.95
CA ILE A 497 4.41 -18.06 7.74
C ILE A 497 3.75 -18.79 8.93
N LEU A 498 4.43 -18.78 10.09
CA LEU A 498 3.78 -18.99 11.38
C LEU A 498 2.70 -17.92 11.54
N ARG A 499 1.50 -18.18 11.02
CA ARG A 499 0.32 -17.36 11.32
C ARG A 499 -0.12 -17.76 12.73
N PRO A 500 -0.34 -16.78 13.64
CA PRO A 500 -0.98 -17.10 14.90
C PRO A 500 -2.31 -17.78 14.61
N TYR A 501 -2.64 -18.83 15.37
CA TYR A 501 -3.98 -19.41 15.36
C TYR A 501 -4.98 -18.30 15.71
N PRO A 502 -6.08 -18.11 14.96
CA PRO A 502 -7.11 -17.15 15.32
C PRO A 502 -7.68 -17.49 16.70
N GLU A 503 -7.79 -16.51 17.60
CA GLU A 503 -8.42 -16.64 18.93
C GLU A 503 -9.82 -17.31 18.85
N GLU A 504 -10.54 -17.09 17.75
CA GLU A 504 -11.87 -17.66 17.51
C GLU A 504 -11.89 -19.20 17.44
N GLN A 505 -10.82 -19.85 16.96
CA GLN A 505 -10.78 -21.32 16.91
C GLN A 505 -10.54 -21.96 18.28
N TYR A 506 -9.86 -21.27 19.19
CA TYR A 506 -9.70 -21.75 20.57
C TYR A 506 -10.96 -21.60 21.40
N ARG A 507 -11.80 -20.60 21.10
CA ARG A 507 -13.11 -20.46 21.75
C ARG A 507 -14.01 -21.68 21.43
N LEU A 508 -14.00 -22.12 20.17
CA LEU A 508 -14.73 -23.31 19.72
C LEU A 508 -14.16 -24.64 20.24
N LEU A 509 -12.83 -24.75 20.38
CA LEU A 509 -12.19 -25.92 20.99
C LEU A 509 -12.37 -25.96 22.52
N GLY A 510 -12.37 -24.79 23.17
CA GLY A 510 -12.63 -24.66 24.60
C GLY A 510 -14.07 -25.00 24.96
N GLU A 511 -15.04 -24.53 24.17
CA GLU A 511 -16.47 -24.88 24.34
C GLU A 511 -16.73 -26.38 24.09
N SER A 512 -16.10 -27.00 23.08
CA SER A 512 -16.31 -28.45 22.83
C SER A 512 -15.60 -29.36 23.84
N LEU A 513 -14.46 -28.95 24.40
CA LEU A 513 -13.81 -29.66 25.52
C LEU A 513 -14.61 -29.52 26.81
N PHE A 514 -15.24 -28.36 27.06
CA PHE A 514 -16.09 -28.15 28.23
C PHE A 514 -17.38 -28.98 28.14
N GLU A 515 -18.02 -29.07 26.97
CA GLU A 515 -19.18 -29.95 26.75
C GLU A 515 -18.82 -31.44 26.92
N LYS A 516 -17.64 -31.85 26.46
CA LYS A 516 -17.19 -33.24 26.58
C LYS A 516 -16.84 -33.63 28.03
N ILE A 517 -16.29 -32.70 28.81
CA ILE A 517 -16.00 -32.91 30.23
C ILE A 517 -17.30 -32.95 31.06
N ILE A 518 -18.31 -32.13 30.72
CA ILE A 518 -19.62 -32.19 31.38
C ILE A 518 -20.35 -33.51 31.07
N LEU A 519 -20.28 -34.00 29.82
CA LEU A 519 -20.87 -35.29 29.43
C LEU A 519 -20.18 -36.51 30.07
N ASP A 520 -18.87 -36.46 30.32
CA ASP A 520 -18.16 -37.54 31.02
C ASP A 520 -18.35 -37.52 32.55
N ILE A 521 -18.74 -36.38 33.13
CA ILE A 521 -19.08 -36.27 34.56
C ILE A 521 -20.51 -36.79 34.83
N ASP A 522 -21.46 -36.55 33.93
CA ASP A 522 -22.85 -37.02 34.07
C ASP A 522 -23.04 -38.53 33.83
N THR A 523 -22.03 -39.24 33.32
CA THR A 523 -22.08 -40.71 33.13
C THR A 523 -21.39 -41.50 34.25
N LYS A 524 -20.88 -40.83 35.28
CA LYS A 524 -20.17 -41.44 36.42
C LYS A 524 -20.67 -41.01 37.81
N VAL A 525 -21.87 -40.44 37.91
CA VAL A 525 -22.57 -40.22 39.18
C VAL A 525 -23.78 -41.14 39.28
#